data_AF-A0A8T3MLD1-F1
#
_entry.id   AF-A0A8T3MLD1-F1
#
_cell.length_a   1.000
_cell.length_b   1.000
_cell.length_c   1.000
_cell.angle_alpha   90.00
_cell.angle_beta   90.00
_cell.angle_gamma   90.00
#
_symmetry.space_group_name_H-M   'P 1'
#
loop_
_entity.id
_entity.type
_entity.pdbx_description
1 polymer ?
#
loop_
_entity_poly.entity_id
_entity_poly.type
_entity_poly.pdbx_seq_one_letter_code
_entity_poly.pdbx_strand_id
1 'polypeptide(L)'
;MLAGLAAQPKLAYAFVERAVALMRRYWLWEAVWVVYSITTSLSVVYIALAAPAVTGDQVDPATTSRFVLYLLVGTIAWRFLGIVFEDIAELIAWEKWEGTIEYTFMAPVPR
;
A
#
# COMPACT_ATOMS: atom_id res chain seq x y z
N MET A 1 22.51 27.88 3.84
CA MET A 1 21.13 27.43 3.57
C MET A 1 21.00 26.65 2.26
N LEU A 2 21.46 27.15 1.10
CA LEU A 2 21.30 26.46 -0.20
C LEU A 2 22.08 25.14 -0.36
N ALA A 3 23.21 24.97 0.34
CA ALA A 3 24.00 23.73 0.29
C ALA A 3 23.31 22.54 1.00
N GLY A 4 22.42 22.79 1.97
CA GLY A 4 21.66 21.74 2.66
C GLY A 4 20.57 21.12 1.77
N LEU A 5 19.92 21.93 0.94
CA LEU A 5 18.90 21.50 -0.02
C LEU A 5 19.45 20.56 -1.10
N ALA A 6 20.73 20.69 -1.47
CA ALA A 6 21.37 19.82 -2.47
C ALA A 6 21.81 18.46 -1.89
N ALA A 7 22.00 18.36 -0.57
CA ALA A 7 22.41 17.13 0.12
C ALA A 7 21.21 16.24 0.53
N GLN A 8 20.07 16.86 0.86
CA GLN A 8 18.81 16.18 1.18
C GLN A 8 18.35 15.13 0.15
N PRO A 9 18.34 15.40 -1.18
CA PRO A 9 17.91 14.41 -2.17
C PRO A 9 18.87 13.21 -2.27
N LYS A 10 20.18 13.41 -2.03
CA LYS A 10 21.15 12.31 -2.02
C LYS A 10 20.99 11.41 -0.81
N LEU A 11 20.70 12.00 0.35
CA LEU A 11 20.40 11.25 1.57
C LEU A 11 19.11 10.44 1.41
N ALA A 12 18.03 11.06 0.91
CA ALA A 12 16.79 10.35 0.61
C ALA A 12 17.00 9.20 -0.38
N TYR A 13 17.83 9.41 -1.42
CA TYR A 13 18.17 8.37 -2.40
C TYR A 13 18.86 7.16 -1.75
N ALA A 14 19.80 7.37 -0.82
CA ALA A 14 20.47 6.28 -0.11
C ALA A 14 19.50 5.43 0.74
N PHE A 15 18.50 6.08 1.37
CA PHE A 15 17.43 5.36 2.08
C PHE A 15 16.55 4.55 1.12
N VAL A 16 16.20 5.12 -0.04
CA VAL A 16 15.42 4.42 -1.08
C VAL A 16 16.19 3.22 -1.62
N GLU A 17 17.49 3.36 -1.88
CA GLU A 17 18.33 2.25 -2.37
C GLU A 17 18.33 1.07 -1.38
N ARG A 18 18.46 1.35 -0.08
CA ARG A 18 18.36 0.33 0.98
C ARG A 18 16.98 -0.36 0.96
N ALA A 19 15.90 0.41 0.87
CA ALA A 19 14.55 -0.14 0.83
C ALA A 19 14.32 -1.02 -0.42
N VAL A 20 14.79 -0.58 -1.59
CA VAL A 20 14.71 -1.34 -2.84
C VAL A 20 15.51 -2.65 -2.76
N ALA A 21 16.67 -2.64 -2.10
CA ALA A 21 17.46 -3.85 -1.88
C ALA A 21 16.72 -4.86 -0.97
N LEU A 22 16.04 -4.38 0.07
CA LEU A 22 15.19 -5.22 0.93
C LEU A 22 14.01 -5.80 0.16
N MET A 23 13.31 -4.97 -0.62
CA MET A 23 12.18 -5.40 -1.43
C MET A 23 12.58 -6.45 -2.48
N ARG A 24 13.78 -6.32 -3.07
CA ARG A 24 14.30 -7.32 -4.01
C ARG A 24 14.58 -8.66 -3.35
N ARG A 25 15.03 -8.65 -2.09
CA ARG A 25 15.28 -9.88 -1.31
C ARG A 25 13.98 -10.59 -0.94
N TYR A 26 12.93 -9.84 -0.61
CA TYR A 26 11.64 -10.37 -0.16
C TYR A 26 10.53 -10.28 -1.22
N TRP A 27 10.89 -10.14 -2.49
CA TRP A 27 9.95 -10.01 -3.63
C TRP A 27 8.87 -11.09 -3.68
N LEU A 28 9.18 -12.32 -3.27
CA LEU A 28 8.20 -13.41 -3.27
C LEU A 28 7.04 -13.12 -2.31
N TRP A 29 7.30 -12.39 -1.23
CA TRP A 29 6.27 -11.96 -0.28
C TRP A 29 5.34 -10.92 -0.91
N GLU A 30 5.88 -10.00 -1.71
CA GLU A 30 5.07 -9.05 -2.51
C GLU A 30 4.11 -9.77 -3.45
N ALA A 31 4.54 -10.87 -4.07
CA ALA A 31 3.64 -11.66 -4.92
C ALA A 31 2.44 -12.23 -4.14
N VAL A 32 2.66 -12.67 -2.89
CA VAL A 32 1.58 -13.12 -2.00
C VAL A 32 0.62 -11.97 -1.71
N TRP A 33 1.15 -10.79 -1.39
CA TRP A 33 0.36 -9.59 -1.16
C TRP A 33 -0.46 -9.16 -2.37
N VAL A 34 0.09 -9.28 -3.57
CA VAL A 34 -0.63 -8.99 -4.82
C VAL A 34 -1.81 -9.95 -5.00
N VAL A 35 -1.59 -11.26 -4.83
CA VAL A 35 -2.66 -12.27 -4.93
C VAL A 35 -3.73 -12.03 -3.87
N TYR A 36 -3.32 -11.74 -2.63
CA TYR A 36 -4.23 -11.43 -1.53
C TYR A 36 -5.06 -10.17 -1.82
N SER A 37 -4.44 -9.13 -2.37
CA SER A 37 -5.09 -7.88 -2.75
C SER A 37 -6.12 -8.10 -3.86
N ILE A 38 -5.75 -8.81 -4.93
CA ILE A 38 -6.67 -9.17 -6.03
C ILE A 38 -7.87 -9.95 -5.49
N THR A 39 -7.60 -10.98 -4.67
CA THR A 39 -8.65 -11.84 -4.11
C THR A 39 -9.62 -11.01 -3.26
N THR A 40 -9.10 -10.13 -2.41
CA THR A 40 -9.94 -9.30 -1.54
C THR A 40 -10.76 -8.29 -2.31
N SER A 41 -10.16 -7.62 -3.31
CA SER A 41 -10.89 -6.70 -4.18
C SER A 41 -11.99 -7.42 -4.96
N LEU A 42 -11.70 -8.62 -5.50
CA LEU A 42 -12.69 -9.45 -6.17
C LEU A 42 -13.83 -9.85 -5.23
N SER A 43 -13.53 -10.26 -3.99
CA SER A 43 -14.56 -10.58 -2.99
C SER A 43 -15.56 -9.45 -2.80
N VAL A 44 -15.10 -8.19 -2.75
CA VAL A 44 -16.00 -7.04 -2.61
C VAL A 44 -16.75 -6.74 -3.91
N VAL A 45 -16.12 -6.89 -5.06
CA VAL A 45 -16.77 -6.70 -6.37
C VAL A 45 -17.89 -7.72 -6.60
N TYR A 46 -17.72 -8.96 -6.14
CA TYR A 46 -18.78 -9.97 -6.20
C TYR A 46 -20.04 -9.57 -5.41
N ILE A 47 -19.93 -8.72 -4.39
CA ILE A 47 -21.09 -8.18 -3.68
C ILE A 47 -21.93 -7.32 -4.63
N ALA A 48 -21.30 -6.47 -5.46
CA ALA A 48 -22.03 -5.66 -6.44
C ALA A 48 -22.71 -6.52 -7.51
N LEU A 49 -22.07 -7.61 -7.94
CA LEU A 49 -22.67 -8.54 -8.91
C LEU A 49 -23.86 -9.33 -8.31
N ALA A 50 -23.78 -9.69 -7.03
CA ALA A 50 -24.84 -10.42 -6.34
C ALA A 50 -26.01 -9.52 -5.90
N ALA A 51 -25.82 -8.20 -5.82
CA ALA A 51 -26.81 -7.28 -5.27
C ALA A 51 -28.22 -7.41 -5.90
N PRO A 52 -28.40 -7.45 -7.24
CA PRO A 52 -29.74 -7.60 -7.84
C PRO A 52 -30.42 -8.93 -7.49
N ALA A 53 -29.64 -10.01 -7.38
CA ALA A 53 -30.16 -11.33 -7.03
C ALA A 53 -30.64 -11.40 -5.57
N VAL A 54 -30.02 -10.62 -4.68
CA VAL A 54 -30.36 -10.59 -3.25
C VAL A 54 -31.54 -9.66 -2.96
N THR A 55 -31.65 -8.51 -3.64
CA THR A 55 -32.77 -7.57 -3.42
C THR A 55 -34.06 -7.97 -4.14
N GLY A 56 -33.99 -8.80 -5.18
CA GLY A 56 -35.17 -9.22 -5.95
C GLY A 56 -35.72 -8.15 -6.89
N ASP A 57 -35.07 -6.99 -6.96
CA ASP A 57 -35.43 -5.90 -7.85
C ASP A 57 -34.86 -6.13 -9.26
N GLN A 58 -35.66 -5.77 -10.27
CA GLN A 58 -35.21 -5.74 -11.67
C GLN A 58 -34.28 -4.53 -11.87
N VAL A 59 -32.99 -4.71 -11.57
CA VAL A 59 -31.97 -3.67 -11.74
C VAL A 59 -31.44 -3.71 -13.17
N ASP A 60 -31.46 -2.57 -13.85
CA ASP A 60 -30.89 -2.41 -15.19
C ASP A 60 -29.39 -2.77 -15.21
N PRO A 61 -28.89 -3.52 -16.21
CA PRO A 61 -27.47 -3.93 -16.28
C PRO A 61 -26.47 -2.77 -16.21
N ALA A 62 -26.83 -1.56 -16.68
CA ALA A 62 -25.94 -0.41 -16.60
C ALA A 62 -25.74 0.06 -15.14
N THR A 63 -26.76 -0.08 -14.30
CA THR A 63 -26.70 0.29 -12.89
C THR A 63 -25.81 -0.68 -12.11
N THR A 64 -25.94 -1.99 -12.36
CA THR A 64 -25.04 -3.01 -11.79
C THR A 64 -23.59 -2.80 -12.22
N SER A 65 -23.35 -2.53 -13.50
CA SER A 65 -22.00 -2.24 -14.00
C SER A 65 -21.38 -1.01 -13.33
N ARG A 66 -22.16 0.08 -13.17
CA ARG A 66 -21.70 1.27 -12.47
C ARG A 66 -21.39 0.98 -11.00
N PHE A 67 -22.19 0.15 -10.33
CA PHE A 67 -21.95 -0.23 -8.95
C PHE A 67 -20.71 -1.11 -8.79
N VAL A 68 -20.50 -2.06 -9.72
CA VAL A 68 -19.27 -2.86 -9.81
C VAL A 68 -18.04 -1.96 -9.94
N LEU A 69 -18.06 -1.00 -10.86
CA LEU A 69 -16.95 -0.05 -11.04
C LEU A 69 -16.73 0.81 -9.79
N TYR A 70 -17.80 1.26 -9.14
CA TYR A 70 -17.70 2.04 -7.90
C TYR A 70 -16.99 1.25 -6.79
N LEU A 71 -17.39 0.00 -6.54
CA LEU A 71 -16.74 -0.85 -5.54
C LEU A 71 -15.32 -1.26 -5.97
N LEU A 72 -15.09 -1.58 -7.24
CA LEU A 72 -13.78 -1.98 -7.73
C LEU A 72 -12.76 -0.84 -7.51
N VAL A 73 -13.09 0.38 -7.93
CA VAL A 73 -12.20 1.53 -7.75
C VAL A 73 -11.98 1.83 -6.27
N GLY A 74 -13.06 1.84 -5.47
CA GLY A 74 -12.97 2.10 -4.03
C GLY A 74 -12.12 1.07 -3.29
N THR A 75 -12.27 -0.22 -3.62
CA THR A 75 -11.54 -1.31 -2.95
C THR A 75 -10.06 -1.32 -3.32
N ILE A 76 -9.71 -1.04 -4.57
CA ILE A 76 -8.31 -0.91 -4.99
C ILE A 76 -7.66 0.28 -4.29
N ALA A 77 -8.32 1.45 -4.27
CA ALA A 77 -7.78 2.63 -3.58
C ALA A 77 -7.61 2.40 -2.08
N TRP A 78 -8.59 1.76 -1.44
CA TRP A 78 -8.52 1.38 -0.02
C TRP A 78 -7.37 0.39 0.24
N ARG A 79 -7.22 -0.63 -0.61
CA ARG A 79 -6.14 -1.61 -0.48
C ARG A 79 -4.77 -0.99 -0.64
N PHE A 80 -4.60 -0.11 -1.63
CA PHE A 80 -3.36 0.64 -1.82
C PHE A 80 -2.98 1.43 -0.55
N LEU A 81 -3.94 2.17 0.02
CA LEU A 81 -3.70 2.93 1.24
C LEU A 81 -3.33 2.03 2.42
N GLY A 82 -4.00 0.87 2.54
CA GLY A 82 -3.69 -0.12 3.57
C GLY A 82 -2.26 -0.65 3.48
N ILE A 83 -1.81 -1.03 2.28
CA ILE A 83 -0.43 -1.52 2.05
C ILE A 83 0.59 -0.45 2.42
N VAL A 84 0.39 0.81 1.99
CA VAL A 84 1.32 1.90 2.33
C VAL A 84 1.44 2.09 3.85
N PHE A 85 0.34 2.01 4.60
CA PHE A 85 0.40 2.11 6.05
C PHE A 85 1.06 0.89 6.70
N GLU A 86 0.83 -0.31 6.17
CA GLU A 86 1.44 -1.54 6.64
C GLU A 86 2.96 -1.51 6.44
N ASP A 87 3.45 -1.12 5.26
CA ASP A 87 4.88 -0.99 4.95
C ASP A 87 5.59 0.00 5.89
N ILE A 88 4.96 1.14 6.18
CA ILE A 88 5.50 2.15 7.11
C ILE A 88 5.55 1.59 8.53
N ALA A 89 4.48 0.94 8.97
CA ALA A 89 4.40 0.34 10.30
C ALA A 89 5.45 -0.78 10.45
N GLU A 90 5.65 -1.58 9.41
CA GLU A 90 6.64 -2.64 9.35
C GLU A 90 8.06 -2.05 9.45
N LEU A 91 8.39 -1.03 8.65
CA LEU A 91 9.69 -0.36 8.71
C LEU A 91 10.04 0.10 10.13
N ILE A 92 9.08 0.74 10.81
CA ILE A 92 9.25 1.20 12.20
C ILE A 92 9.39 0.02 13.15
N ALA A 93 8.59 -1.04 12.97
CA ALA A 93 8.64 -2.24 13.80
C ALA A 93 9.99 -2.95 13.70
N TRP A 94 10.58 -3.03 12.50
CA TRP A 94 11.92 -3.57 12.29
C TRP A 94 12.98 -2.76 13.01
N GLU A 95 13.01 -1.43 12.85
CA GLU A 95 13.99 -0.56 13.55
C GLU A 95 13.84 -0.60 15.07
N LYS A 96 12.60 -0.75 15.56
CA LYS A 96 12.31 -0.93 16.99
C LYS A 96 12.79 -2.30 17.48
N TRP A 97 12.57 -3.36 16.72
CA TRP A 97 12.98 -4.72 17.09
C TRP A 97 14.51 -4.88 17.08
N GLU A 98 15.20 -4.22 16.15
CA GLU A 98 16.66 -4.18 16.09
C GLU A 98 17.29 -3.22 17.12
N GLY A 99 16.49 -2.38 17.77
CA GLY A 99 16.97 -1.35 18.70
C GLY A 99 17.73 -0.20 18.04
N THR A 100 17.61 -0.05 16.71
CA THR A 100 18.39 0.95 15.94
C THR A 100 17.65 2.26 15.72
N ILE A 101 16.36 2.34 16.08
CA ILE A 101 15.54 3.54 15.89
C ILE A 101 16.14 4.78 16.56
N GLU A 102 16.81 4.60 17.71
CA GLU A 102 17.51 5.65 18.44
C GLU A 102 18.66 6.22 17.62
N TYR A 103 19.44 5.37 16.95
CA TYR A 103 20.54 5.78 16.08
C TYR A 103 20.04 6.50 14.82
N THR A 104 18.90 6.10 14.26
CA THR A 104 18.26 6.80 13.13
C THR A 104 17.86 8.23 13.52
N PHE A 105 17.31 8.43 14.72
CA PHE A 105 16.98 9.78 15.22
C PHE A 105 18.18 10.63 15.62
N MET A 106 19.27 9.99 16.03
CA MET A 106 20.54 10.64 16.38
C MET A 106 21.44 10.91 15.16
N ALA A 107 21.11 10.38 13.98
CA ALA A 107 21.86 10.62 12.76
C ALA A 107 21.97 12.13 12.49
N PRO A 108 23.17 12.65 12.13
CA PRO A 108 23.39 14.08 11.92
C PRO A 108 22.80 14.53 10.57
N VAL A 109 21.48 14.45 10.46
CA VAL A 109 20.68 14.85 9.31
C VAL A 109 20.06 16.22 9.61
N PRO A 110 20.27 17.24 8.76
CA PRO A 110 19.62 18.53 8.92
C PRO A 110 18.10 18.37 8.79
N ARG A 111 17.35 18.83 9.79
CA ARG A 111 15.89 18.78 9.86
C ARG A 111 15.27 20.07 9.31
#